data_AF-A0A4P6EN53-F1
#
_entry.id   AF-A0A4P6EN53-F1
#
_cell.length_a   1.000
_cell.length_b   1.000
_cell.length_c   1.000
_cell.angle_alpha   90.00
_cell.angle_beta   90.00
_cell.angle_gamma   90.00
#
_symmetry.space_group_name_H-M   'P 1'
#
loop_
_entity.id
_entity.type
_entity.pdbx_description
1 polymer ?
#
loop_
_entity_poly.entity_id
_entity_poly.type
_entity_poly.pdbx_seq_one_letter_code
_entity_poly.pdbx_strand_id
1 'polypeptide(L)'
;MAKHDEPLAVKVGTMVLTLAAGWLAQRLVGMIWEKSTGHAAPKDLDDDDITVIQAVTFAAVSGGVAVLARRLAHQGASRAVARFVPKTTD
;
A
#
# COMPACT_ATOMS: atom_id res chain seq x y z
N MET A 1 20.43 -35.21 -3.37
CA MET A 1 19.00 -34.84 -3.35
C MET A 1 18.63 -34.44 -1.93
N ALA A 2 18.73 -33.14 -1.59
CA ALA A 2 18.26 -32.56 -0.32
C ALA A 2 18.39 -31.02 -0.39
N LYS A 3 17.37 -30.33 -0.91
CA LYS A 3 17.19 -28.87 -0.77
C LYS A 3 15.73 -28.48 -1.02
N HIS A 4 14.83 -28.82 -0.11
CA HIS A 4 13.40 -28.49 -0.20
C HIS A 4 12.80 -27.85 1.06
N ASP A 5 13.57 -27.62 2.13
CA ASP A 5 13.02 -27.12 3.42
C ASP A 5 13.04 -25.59 3.58
N GLU A 6 14.00 -24.87 2.95
CA GLU A 6 13.99 -23.39 2.87
C GLU A 6 12.72 -22.78 2.25
N PRO A 7 12.15 -23.28 1.13
CA PRO A 7 11.03 -22.63 0.47
C PRO A 7 9.73 -22.69 1.26
N LEU A 8 9.56 -23.63 2.19
CA LEU A 8 8.33 -23.76 2.97
C LEU A 8 8.23 -22.70 4.06
N ALA A 9 9.32 -22.48 4.83
CA ALA A 9 9.35 -21.45 5.86
C ALA A 9 9.16 -20.05 5.27
N VAL A 10 9.78 -19.77 4.12
CA VAL A 10 9.64 -18.48 3.43
C VAL A 10 8.22 -18.32 2.86
N LYS A 11 7.63 -19.36 2.26
CA LYS A 11 6.25 -19.31 1.75
C LYS A 11 5.27 -19.07 2.89
N VAL A 12 5.34 -19.86 3.95
CA VAL A 12 4.46 -19.73 5.13
C VAL A 12 4.66 -18.36 5.78
N GLY A 13 5.91 -17.93 5.97
CA GLY A 13 6.23 -16.60 6.51
C GLY A 13 5.67 -15.47 5.65
N THR A 14 5.82 -15.55 4.33
CA THR A 14 5.28 -14.55 3.40
C THR A 14 3.75 -14.53 3.41
N MET A 15 3.11 -15.71 3.48
CA MET A 15 1.65 -15.81 3.59
C MET A 15 1.15 -15.17 4.89
N VAL A 16 1.75 -15.51 6.03
CA VAL A 16 1.40 -14.94 7.33
C VAL A 16 1.60 -13.43 7.34
N LEU A 17 2.72 -12.95 6.81
CA LEU A 17 3.01 -11.52 6.73
C LEU A 17 1.99 -10.79 5.85
N THR A 18 1.61 -11.36 4.71
CA THR A 18 0.61 -10.78 3.80
C THR A 18 -0.75 -10.69 4.48
N LEU A 19 -1.17 -11.74 5.20
CA LEU A 19 -2.42 -11.74 5.96
C LEU A 19 -2.39 -10.69 7.08
N ALA A 20 -1.30 -10.62 7.84
CA ALA A 20 -1.12 -9.64 8.91
C ALA A 20 -1.14 -8.20 8.37
N ALA A 21 -0.47 -7.97 7.23
CA ALA A 21 -0.47 -6.68 6.55
C ALA A 21 -1.88 -6.30 6.07
N GLY A 22 -2.63 -7.24 5.49
CA GLY A 22 -4.02 -7.03 5.09
C GLY A 22 -4.91 -6.65 6.28
N TRP A 23 -4.82 -7.39 7.39
CA TRP A 23 -5.58 -7.11 8.60
C TRP A 23 -5.24 -5.74 9.20
N LEU A 24 -3.95 -5.41 9.28
CA LEU A 24 -3.49 -4.11 9.78
C LEU A 24 -3.94 -2.97 8.86
N ALA A 25 -3.89 -3.16 7.54
CA ALA A 25 -4.37 -2.19 6.57
C ALA A 25 -5.88 -1.92 6.76
N GLN A 26 -6.70 -2.96 6.92
CA GLN A 26 -8.14 -2.81 7.18
C GLN A 26 -8.40 -2.03 8.47
N ARG A 27 -7.65 -2.30 9.55
CA ARG A 27 -7.75 -1.56 10.81
C ARG A 27 -7.36 -0.08 10.64
N LEU A 28 -6.27 0.20 9.94
CA LEU A 28 -5.81 1.57 9.69
C LEU A 28 -6.81 2.36 8.85
N VAL A 29 -7.35 1.76 7.78
CA VAL A 29 -8.38 2.40 6.95
C VAL A 29 -9.61 2.75 7.78
N GLY A 30 -10.09 1.81 8.61
CA GLY A 30 -11.23 2.05 9.50
C GLY A 30 -10.98 3.20 10.48
N MET A 31 -9.80 3.25 11.11
CA MET A 31 -9.43 4.33 12.04
C MET A 31 -9.32 5.69 11.35
N ILE A 32 -8.71 5.74 10.15
CA ILE A 32 -8.59 6.98 9.38
C ILE A 32 -9.98 7.50 8.99
N TRP A 33 -10.87 6.59 8.60
CA TRP A 33 -12.24 6.95 8.22
C TRP A 33 -13.05 7.45 9.42
N GLU A 34 -13.05 6.72 10.54
CA GLU A 34 -13.76 7.14 11.74
C GLU A 34 -13.27 8.51 12.23
N LYS A 35 -11.96 8.76 12.15
CA LYS A 35 -11.37 10.06 12.50
C LYS A 35 -11.73 11.18 11.52
N SER A 36 -11.87 10.88 10.23
CA SER A 36 -12.16 11.89 9.19
C SER A 36 -13.64 12.21 9.07
N THR A 37 -14.50 11.19 9.14
CA THR A 37 -15.93 11.27 8.83
C THR A 37 -16.81 11.22 10.08
N GLY A 38 -16.23 10.92 11.25
CA GLY A 38 -16.93 10.82 12.53
C GLY A 38 -17.86 9.61 12.68
N HIS A 39 -17.94 8.75 11.65
CA HIS A 39 -18.78 7.56 11.58
C HIS A 39 -17.95 6.37 11.10
N ALA A 40 -18.34 5.15 11.48
CA ALA A 40 -17.65 3.94 11.05
C ALA A 40 -17.63 3.82 9.52
N ALA A 41 -16.50 3.33 8.97
CA ALA A 41 -16.33 3.13 7.54
C ALA A 41 -17.45 2.23 6.97
N PRO A 42 -18.13 2.66 5.89
CA PRO A 42 -19.12 1.82 5.20
C PRO A 42 -18.47 0.50 4.81
N LYS A 43 -19.03 -0.60 5.31
CA LYS A 43 -18.54 -1.95 5.02
C LYS A 43 -19.15 -2.54 3.76
N ASP A 44 -20.33 -2.03 3.37
CA ASP A 44 -21.00 -2.42 2.14
C ASP A 44 -20.83 -1.34 1.09
N LEU A 45 -20.18 -1.74 0.00
CA LEU A 45 -19.97 -0.94 -1.19
C LEU A 45 -21.10 -1.15 -2.23
N ASP A 46 -22.21 -1.77 -1.83
CA ASP A 46 -23.36 -2.13 -2.70
C ASP A 46 -24.71 -1.51 -2.27
N ASP A 47 -24.75 -0.61 -1.29
CA ASP A 47 -25.96 0.16 -0.91
C ASP A 47 -26.31 1.20 -2.00
N ASP A 48 -27.54 1.32 -2.46
CA ASP A 48 -27.90 2.07 -3.70
C ASP A 48 -27.59 3.60 -3.70
N ASP A 49 -27.15 4.18 -2.58
CA ASP A 49 -26.63 5.56 -2.45
C ASP A 49 -25.18 5.73 -2.99
N ILE A 50 -24.66 4.75 -3.74
CA ILE A 50 -23.22 4.50 -3.90
C ILE A 50 -22.51 5.09 -5.12
N THR A 51 -23.20 5.62 -6.12
CA THR A 51 -22.50 5.99 -7.37
C THR A 51 -21.52 7.16 -7.22
N VAL A 52 -21.84 8.21 -6.46
CA VAL A 52 -20.95 9.37 -6.29
C VAL A 52 -19.89 9.14 -5.21
N ILE A 53 -20.28 8.56 -4.07
CA ILE A 53 -19.35 8.33 -2.95
C ILE A 53 -18.30 7.29 -3.33
N GLN A 54 -18.67 6.21 -4.01
CA GLN A 54 -17.71 5.19 -4.45
C GLN A 54 -16.78 5.73 -5.53
N ALA A 55 -17.29 6.50 -6.50
CA ALA A 55 -16.45 7.16 -7.51
C ALA A 55 -15.43 8.12 -6.87
N VAL A 56 -15.88 8.95 -5.92
CA VAL A 56 -15.02 9.90 -5.21
C VAL A 56 -14.00 9.16 -4.33
N THR A 57 -14.40 8.10 -3.64
CA THR A 57 -13.50 7.29 -2.79
C THR A 57 -12.45 6.58 -3.64
N PHE A 58 -12.87 5.96 -4.74
CA PHE A 58 -11.95 5.32 -5.68
C PHE A 58 -10.97 6.32 -6.31
N ALA A 59 -11.47 7.49 -6.71
CA ALA A 59 -10.62 8.56 -7.25
C ALA A 59 -9.64 9.10 -6.21
N ALA A 60 -10.08 9.31 -4.97
CA ALA A 60 -9.22 9.78 -3.88
C ALA A 60 -8.12 8.76 -3.57
N VAL A 61 -8.46 7.47 -3.48
CA VAL A 61 -7.49 6.38 -3.25
C VAL A 61 -6.53 6.27 -4.43
N SER A 62 -7.03 6.23 -5.66
CA SER A 62 -6.22 6.11 -6.87
C SER A 62 -5.29 7.31 -7.05
N GLY A 63 -5.80 8.52 -6.82
CA GLY A 63 -5.01 9.75 -6.83
C GLY A 63 -3.94 9.75 -5.75
N GLY A 64 -4.29 9.35 -4.52
CA GLY A 64 -3.35 9.24 -3.41
C GLY A 64 -2.22 8.24 -3.71
N VAL A 65 -2.56 7.06 -4.21
CA VAL A 65 -1.58 6.03 -4.61
C VAL A 65 -0.69 6.54 -5.74
N ALA A 66 -1.23 7.21 -6.76
CA ALA A 66 -0.44 7.75 -7.87
C ALA A 66 0.57 8.80 -7.40
N VAL A 67 0.17 9.70 -6.49
CA VAL A 67 1.07 10.70 -5.91
C VAL A 67 2.16 10.06 -5.07
N LEU A 68 1.81 9.07 -4.23
CA LEU A 68 2.78 8.32 -3.44
C LEU A 68 3.77 7.56 -4.33
N ALA A 69 3.27 6.84 -5.34
CA ALA A 69 4.09 6.14 -6.32
C ALA A 69 5.05 7.11 -7.00
N ARG A 70 4.57 8.29 -7.42
CA ARG A 70 5.43 9.30 -8.05
C ARG A 70 6.47 9.85 -7.08
N ARG A 71 6.11 10.11 -5.82
CA ARG A 71 7.04 10.60 -4.80
C ARG A 71 8.12 9.57 -4.47
N LEU A 72 7.72 8.31 -4.32
CA LEU A 72 8.64 7.18 -4.10
C LEU A 72 9.51 6.93 -5.32
N ALA A 73 8.97 7.04 -6.53
CA ALA A 73 9.75 6.96 -7.76
C ALA A 73 10.76 8.10 -7.85
N HIS A 74 10.40 9.34 -7.50
CA HIS A 74 11.33 10.47 -7.46
C HIS A 74 12.40 10.29 -6.38
N GLN A 75 12.04 9.82 -5.17
CA GLN A 75 13.01 9.53 -4.10
C GLN A 75 13.90 8.33 -4.41
N GLY A 76 13.35 7.31 -5.07
CA GLY A 76 14.05 6.12 -5.52
C GLY A 76 15.00 6.45 -6.66
N ALA A 77 14.54 7.24 -7.63
CA ALA A 77 15.34 7.75 -8.73
C ALA A 77 16.45 8.68 -8.20
N SER A 78 16.18 9.57 -7.25
CA SER A 78 17.22 10.41 -6.67
C SER A 78 18.26 9.59 -5.89
N ARG A 79 17.85 8.55 -5.13
CA ARG A 79 18.77 7.63 -4.46
C ARG A 79 19.54 6.76 -5.45
N ALA A 80 18.91 6.31 -6.53
CA ALA A 80 19.55 5.51 -7.56
C ALA A 80 20.55 6.35 -8.35
N VAL A 81 20.14 7.53 -8.83
CA VAL A 81 21.01 8.50 -9.51
C VAL A 81 22.16 8.90 -8.60
N ALA A 82 21.95 9.19 -7.31
CA ALA A 82 23.03 9.45 -6.36
C ALA A 82 24.01 8.26 -6.17
N ARG A 83 23.56 7.02 -6.41
CA ARG A 83 24.43 5.84 -6.45
C ARG A 83 25.18 5.70 -7.79
N PHE A 84 24.61 6.21 -8.89
CA PHE A 84 25.12 6.06 -10.25
C PHE A 84 25.89 7.28 -10.75
N VAL A 85 25.82 8.45 -10.10
CA VAL A 85 26.73 9.57 -10.36
C VAL A 85 28.10 9.13 -9.83
N PRO A 86 29.06 8.81 -10.71
CA PRO A 86 30.42 8.62 -10.26
C PRO A 86 30.87 9.95 -9.67
N LYS A 87 31.49 9.93 -8.49
CA LYS A 87 32.21 11.09 -8.00
C LYS A 87 33.21 11.45 -9.10
N THR A 88 32.94 12.52 -9.83
CA THR A 88 33.95 13.16 -10.67
C THR A 88 34.99 13.66 -9.69
N THR A 89 36.06 12.88 -9.59
CA THR A 89 37.32 13.22 -8.96
C THR A 89 37.70 14.63 -9.39
N ASP A 90 37.74 15.54 -8.43
CA ASP A 90 38.61 16.71 -8.44
C ASP A 90 39.70 16.44 -7.40
#